data_AF-A0A1U9LJD7-F1
#
_entry.id   AF-A0A1U9LJD7-F1
#
_cell.length_a   1.000
_cell.length_b   1.000
_cell.length_c   1.000
_cell.angle_alpha   90.00
_cell.angle_beta   90.00
_cell.angle_gamma   90.00
#
_symmetry.space_group_name_H-M   'P 1'
#
loop_
_entity.id
_entity.type
_entity.pdbx_description
1 polymer ?
#
loop_
_entity_poly.entity_id
_entity_poly.type
_entity_poly.pdbx_seq_one_letter_code
_entity_poly.pdbx_strand_id
1 'polypeptide(L)'
;MIASSPLNARKFLRAIDYEILRDVPVNGRVSTPLARCPARVCTILNEKRLVESGNLLVHNQTVFLEDKVHDWNWTDGKFRFYTRVAEGVADVLVAYAVETVVPADEEIMALSPRNFDPMTGKRL
;
A
#
# COMPACT_ATOMS: atom_id res chain seq x y z
N MET A 1 11.62 -36.91 4.55
CA MET A 1 11.25 -35.65 3.89
C MET A 1 10.10 -35.05 4.66
N ILE A 2 10.36 -34.04 5.50
CA ILE A 2 9.31 -33.33 6.22
C ILE A 2 8.85 -32.23 5.27
N ALA A 3 7.63 -32.36 4.73
CA ALA A 3 7.00 -31.26 4.01
C ALA A 3 6.92 -30.08 4.99
N SER A 4 7.58 -28.97 4.66
CA SER A 4 7.48 -27.72 5.40
C SER A 4 6.02 -27.29 5.38
N SER A 5 5.38 -27.30 6.56
CA SER A 5 4.01 -26.80 6.71
C SER A 5 3.87 -25.40 6.11
N PRO A 6 2.82 -25.10 5.31
CA PRO A 6 2.59 -23.78 4.71
C PRO A 6 2.18 -22.69 5.72
N LEU A 7 2.30 -22.96 7.02
CA LEU A 7 1.86 -22.11 8.14
C LEU A 7 2.57 -20.76 8.23
N ASN A 8 3.68 -20.56 7.50
CA ASN A 8 4.42 -19.29 7.46
C ASN A 8 4.41 -18.61 6.09
N ALA A 9 3.49 -18.98 5.19
CA ALA A 9 3.40 -18.33 3.88
C ALA A 9 3.02 -16.85 4.06
N ARG A 10 3.86 -15.97 3.51
CA ARG A 10 3.77 -14.53 3.75
C ARG A 10 2.54 -13.95 3.08
N LYS A 11 1.75 -13.21 3.86
CA LYS A 11 0.51 -12.58 3.41
C LYS A 11 0.75 -11.15 2.99
N PHE A 12 0.19 -10.77 1.86
CA PHE A 12 0.21 -9.43 1.30
C PHE A 12 -1.21 -8.93 1.13
N LEU A 13 -1.37 -7.61 1.09
CA LEU A 13 -2.64 -6.99 0.70
C LEU A 13 -2.61 -6.70 -0.80
N ARG A 14 -3.68 -7.06 -1.49
CA ARG A 14 -3.94 -6.66 -2.87
C ARG A 14 -5.16 -5.74 -2.90
N ALA A 15 -5.07 -4.63 -3.65
CA ALA A 15 -6.24 -3.82 -3.95
C ALA A 15 -7.07 -4.48 -5.06
N ILE A 16 -8.35 -4.76 -4.78
CA ILE A 16 -9.28 -5.42 -5.72
C ILE A 16 -10.40 -4.50 -6.21
N ASP A 17 -10.65 -3.42 -5.47
CA ASP A 17 -11.54 -2.33 -5.86
C ASP A 17 -10.87 -1.05 -5.38
N TYR A 18 -10.44 -0.22 -6.32
CA TYR A 18 -9.65 0.98 -6.04
C TYR A 18 -9.77 2.01 -7.16
N GLU A 19 -9.39 3.23 -6.84
CA GLU A 19 -9.10 4.28 -7.81
C GLU A 19 -7.75 4.92 -7.52
N ILE A 20 -7.13 5.48 -8.55
CA ILE A 20 -5.90 6.27 -8.42
C ILE A 20 -6.27 7.73 -8.58
N LEU A 21 -6.03 8.50 -7.53
CA LEU A 21 -6.14 9.95 -7.54
C LEU A 21 -4.77 10.54 -7.87
N ARG A 22 -4.72 11.43 -8.86
CA ARG A 22 -3.49 12.10 -9.29
C ARG A 22 -3.33 13.45 -8.62
N ASP A 23 -2.08 13.82 -8.36
CA ASP A 23 -1.71 15.14 -7.84
C ASP A 23 -2.54 15.59 -6.62
N VAL A 24 -2.85 14.65 -5.72
CA VAL A 24 -3.66 14.92 -4.54
C VAL A 24 -2.92 15.91 -3.64
N PRO A 25 -3.51 17.06 -3.30
CA PRO A 25 -2.87 18.01 -2.40
C PRO A 25 -2.60 17.40 -1.03
N VAL A 26 -1.35 17.46 -0.58
CA VAL A 26 -0.95 17.04 0.78
C VAL A 26 -1.25 18.19 1.74
N ASN A 27 -2.54 18.39 2.01
CA ASN A 27 -3.03 19.50 2.83
C ASN A 27 -4.35 19.13 3.53
N GLY A 28 -4.31 19.02 4.86
CA GLY A 28 -5.49 18.70 5.68
C GLY A 28 -6.62 19.75 5.68
N ARG A 29 -6.43 20.90 5.02
CA ARG A 29 -7.46 21.94 4.82
C ARG A 29 -8.19 21.80 3.49
N VAL A 30 -7.61 21.10 2.52
CA VAL A 30 -8.21 20.83 1.22
C VAL A 30 -8.86 19.45 1.28
N SER A 31 -10.02 19.31 0.65
CA SER A 31 -10.68 18.01 0.54
C SER A 31 -10.96 17.65 -0.91
N THR A 32 -10.67 16.41 -1.26
CA THR A 32 -11.09 15.79 -2.51
C THR A 32 -12.43 15.09 -2.29
N PRO A 33 -13.42 15.26 -3.18
CA PRO A 33 -14.67 14.53 -3.07
C PRO A 33 -14.43 13.04 -3.36
N LEU A 34 -14.84 12.17 -2.44
CA LEU A 34 -14.84 10.72 -2.61
C LEU A 34 -16.18 10.14 -2.20
N ALA A 35 -16.90 9.52 -3.13
CA ALA A 35 -18.25 9.01 -2.89
C ALA A 35 -18.31 7.90 -1.83
N ARG A 36 -17.22 7.16 -1.65
CA ARG A 36 -17.13 5.99 -0.78
C ARG A 36 -16.06 6.21 0.27
N CYS A 37 -16.25 5.60 1.45
CA CYS A 37 -15.24 5.57 2.48
C CYS A 37 -14.13 4.56 2.09
N PRO A 38 -12.85 4.99 1.99
CA PRO A 38 -11.75 4.08 1.68
C PRO A 38 -11.52 3.03 2.79
N ALA A 39 -11.15 1.82 2.39
CA ALA A 39 -10.66 0.77 3.29
C ALA A 39 -9.15 0.90 3.55
N ARG A 40 -8.38 1.27 2.51
CA ARG A 40 -6.95 1.59 2.58
C ARG A 40 -6.64 2.77 1.67
N VAL A 41 -5.64 3.55 2.06
CA VAL A 41 -5.10 4.66 1.28
C VAL A 41 -3.59 4.48 1.25
N CYS A 42 -2.99 4.69 0.09
CA CYS A 42 -1.56 4.50 -0.10
C CYS A 42 -0.98 5.60 -0.99
N THR A 43 0.15 6.19 -0.62
CA THR A 43 0.94 6.99 -1.59
C THR A 43 1.63 6.03 -2.56
N ILE A 44 1.51 6.27 -3.85
CA ILE A 44 2.17 5.46 -4.87
C ILE A 44 3.64 5.87 -4.93
N LEU A 45 4.54 4.90 -4.73
CA LEU A 45 6.00 5.12 -4.81
C LEU A 45 6.56 4.63 -6.14
N ASN A 46 6.02 3.54 -6.66
CA ASN A 46 6.41 2.97 -7.94
C ASN A 46 5.20 2.30 -8.61
N GLU A 47 4.52 3.07 -9.46
CA GLU A 47 3.32 2.61 -10.16
C GLU A 47 3.60 1.43 -11.09
N LYS A 48 4.73 1.46 -11.81
CA LYS A 48 5.11 0.37 -12.72
C LYS A 48 5.16 -0.97 -11.96
N ARG A 49 5.85 -0.99 -10.82
CA ARG A 49 5.98 -2.18 -9.97
C ARG A 49 4.65 -2.57 -9.31
N LEU A 50 3.82 -1.59 -8.96
CA LEU A 50 2.47 -1.84 -8.46
C LEU A 50 1.62 -2.59 -9.50
N VAL A 51 1.67 -2.17 -10.76
CA VAL A 51 0.94 -2.82 -11.86
C VAL A 51 1.52 -4.21 -12.17
N GLU A 52 2.84 -4.33 -12.29
CA GLU A 52 3.52 -5.60 -12.57
C GLU A 52 3.25 -6.66 -11.48
N SER A 53 3.12 -6.22 -10.22
CA SER A 53 2.80 -7.11 -9.10
C SER A 53 1.30 -7.44 -8.97
N GLY A 54 0.46 -6.96 -9.89
CA GLY A 54 -0.99 -7.16 -9.83
C GLY A 54 -1.61 -6.46 -8.63
N ASN A 55 -1.26 -5.18 -8.41
CA ASN A 55 -1.78 -4.30 -7.36
C ASN A 55 -1.48 -4.74 -5.93
N LEU A 56 -0.31 -5.36 -5.71
CA LEU A 56 0.15 -5.68 -4.36
C LEU A 56 0.64 -4.43 -3.64
N LEU A 57 0.07 -4.20 -2.47
CA LEU A 57 0.35 -3.06 -1.60
C LEU A 57 1.55 -3.37 -0.70
N VAL A 58 2.73 -3.32 -1.30
CA VAL A 58 4.00 -3.61 -0.64
C VAL A 58 4.60 -2.31 -0.11
N HIS A 59 4.55 -2.16 1.21
CA HIS A 59 5.06 -0.99 1.91
C HIS A 59 6.52 -0.71 1.57
N ASN A 60 6.84 0.54 1.24
CA ASN A 60 8.16 1.04 0.84
C ASN A 60 8.74 0.42 -0.45
N GLN A 61 7.93 -0.29 -1.25
CA GLN A 61 8.38 -0.84 -2.54
C GLN A 61 7.47 -0.46 -3.70
N THR A 62 6.17 -0.70 -3.57
CA THR A 62 5.17 -0.28 -4.56
C THR A 62 4.44 0.97 -4.07
N VAL A 63 4.10 0.98 -2.77
CA VAL A 63 3.35 2.05 -2.13
C VAL A 63 3.88 2.35 -0.72
N PHE A 64 3.59 3.53 -0.20
CA PHE A 64 3.61 3.81 1.22
C PHE A 64 2.19 3.58 1.77
N LEU A 65 2.06 2.85 2.88
CA LEU A 65 0.77 2.51 3.46
C LEU A 65 0.41 3.60 4.47
N GLU A 66 -0.65 4.35 4.19
CA GLU A 66 -1.01 5.55 4.97
C GLU A 66 -1.91 5.19 6.14
N ASP A 67 -1.63 5.78 7.30
CA ASP A 67 -2.43 5.60 8.50
C ASP A 67 -3.68 6.50 8.47
N LYS A 68 -4.84 5.93 8.83
CA LYS A 68 -6.13 6.65 8.81
C LYS A 68 -6.26 7.73 9.88
N VAL A 69 -5.46 7.72 10.93
CA VAL A 69 -5.53 8.79 11.93
C VAL A 69 -4.55 9.89 11.55
N HIS A 70 -3.35 9.50 11.12
CA HIS A 70 -2.22 10.41 11.00
C HIS A 70 -1.92 10.92 9.60
N ASP A 71 -2.44 10.28 8.56
CA ASP A 71 -2.07 10.61 7.17
C ASP A 71 -3.27 10.89 6.26
N TRP A 72 -4.47 10.40 6.59
CA TRP A 72 -5.68 10.70 5.81
C TRP A 72 -6.96 10.56 6.62
N ASN A 73 -8.01 11.28 6.26
CA ASN A 73 -9.34 11.09 6.85
C ASN A 73 -10.43 11.16 5.77
N TRP A 74 -11.56 10.51 6.02
CA TRP A 74 -12.77 10.62 5.20
C TRP A 74 -13.98 10.85 6.10
N THR A 75 -14.78 11.86 5.78
CA THR A 75 -16.04 12.14 6.50
C THR A 75 -17.05 12.72 5.52
N ASP A 76 -18.23 12.09 5.43
CA ASP A 76 -19.37 12.54 4.62
C ASP A 76 -18.98 12.93 3.18
N GLY A 77 -18.22 12.05 2.52
CA GLY A 77 -17.78 12.25 1.13
C GLY A 77 -16.56 13.15 0.96
N LYS A 78 -16.00 13.69 2.04
CA LYS A 78 -14.83 14.58 2.01
C LYS A 78 -13.59 13.82 2.44
N PHE A 79 -12.71 13.55 1.48
CA PHE A 79 -11.40 12.95 1.72
C PHE A 79 -10.34 14.03 1.93
N ARG A 80 -9.56 13.90 2.99
CA ARG A 80 -8.43 14.79 3.31
C ARG A 80 -7.18 13.96 3.40
N PHE A 81 -6.10 14.47 2.81
CA PHE A 81 -4.84 13.78 2.69
C PHE A 81 -3.69 14.65 3.19
N TYR A 82 -2.86 14.10 4.05
CA TYR A 82 -1.85 14.83 4.82
C TYR A 82 -0.61 13.96 5.12
N THR A 83 -0.29 13.05 4.19
CA THR A 83 0.89 12.18 4.26
C THR A 83 2.16 12.93 4.64
N ARG A 84 3.07 12.22 5.31
CA ARG A 84 4.41 12.72 5.67
C ARG A 84 5.49 12.36 4.65
N VAL A 85 5.15 11.59 3.60
CA VAL A 85 6.14 11.09 2.63
C VAL A 85 6.22 11.88 1.33
N ALA A 86 5.37 12.89 1.14
CA ALA A 86 5.37 13.76 -0.03
C ALA A 86 5.14 15.21 0.38
N GLU A 87 5.73 16.13 -0.38
CA GLU A 87 5.54 17.58 -0.22
C GLU A 87 4.71 18.13 -1.39
N GLY A 88 3.70 18.95 -1.09
CA GLY A 88 2.84 19.59 -2.09
C GLY A 88 1.73 18.69 -2.61
N VAL A 89 2.06 17.72 -3.46
CA VAL A 89 1.10 16.79 -4.10
C VAL A 89 1.62 15.36 -4.12
N ALA A 90 0.72 14.37 -4.20
CA ALA A 90 1.08 12.97 -4.36
C ALA A 90 0.06 12.19 -5.21
N ASP A 91 0.54 11.14 -5.87
CA ASP A 91 -0.34 10.14 -6.48
C ASP A 91 -0.77 9.13 -5.42
N VAL A 92 -2.08 8.93 -5.29
CA VAL A 92 -2.68 8.18 -4.18
C VAL A 92 -3.55 7.06 -4.72
N LEU A 93 -3.29 5.83 -4.28
CA LEU A 93 -4.20 4.71 -4.46
C LEU A 93 -5.19 4.69 -3.29
N VAL A 94 -6.47 4.81 -3.62
CA VAL A 94 -7.59 4.70 -2.69
C VAL A 94 -8.26 3.35 -2.93
N ALA A 95 -8.04 2.39 -2.03
CA ALA A 95 -8.67 1.08 -2.10
C ALA A 95 -9.94 1.04 -1.26
N TYR A 96 -11.04 0.64 -1.89
CA TYR A 96 -12.32 0.40 -1.25
C TYR A 96 -12.49 -1.05 -0.78
N ALA A 97 -11.81 -1.99 -1.43
CA ALA A 97 -11.69 -3.35 -0.96
C ALA A 97 -10.27 -3.88 -1.19
N VAL A 98 -9.81 -4.68 -0.23
CA VAL A 98 -8.52 -5.37 -0.28
C VAL A 98 -8.71 -6.84 0.02
N GLU A 99 -7.92 -7.69 -0.62
CA GLU A 99 -7.82 -9.10 -0.28
C GLU A 99 -6.44 -9.43 0.30
N THR A 100 -6.41 -10.46 1.15
CA THR A 100 -5.15 -11.02 1.64
C THR A 100 -4.74 -12.16 0.73
N VAL A 101 -3.56 -12.06 0.13
CA VAL A 101 -3.03 -13.10 -0.77
C VAL A 101 -1.70 -13.63 -0.30
N VAL A 102 -1.45 -14.89 -0.63
CA VAL A 102 -0.13 -15.52 -0.57
C VAL A 102 0.37 -15.59 -2.01
N PRO A 103 1.40 -14.84 -2.39
CA PRO A 103 1.95 -14.91 -3.73
C PRO A 103 2.51 -16.30 -4.00
N ALA A 104 2.17 -16.87 -5.15
CA ALA A 104 2.78 -18.10 -5.65
C ALA A 104 4.15 -17.85 -6.31
N ASP A 105 4.42 -16.59 -6.69
CA ASP A 105 5.61 -16.18 -7.42
C ASP A 105 6.75 -15.79 -6.47
N GLU A 106 7.91 -16.41 -6.66
CA GLU A 106 9.13 -16.16 -5.89
C GLU A 106 9.65 -14.72 -6.06
N GLU A 107 9.47 -14.09 -7.23
CA GLU A 107 9.87 -12.69 -7.46
C GLU A 107 9.01 -11.73 -6.65
N ILE A 108 7.71 -12.04 -6.52
CA ILE A 108 6.79 -11.28 -5.68
C ILE A 108 7.12 -11.49 -4.19
N MET A 109 7.50 -12.70 -3.80
CA MET A 109 8.00 -12.97 -2.45
C MET A 109 9.30 -12.20 -2.15
N ALA A 110 10.13 -11.92 -3.17
CA ALA A 110 11.33 -11.10 -3.04
C ALA A 110 11.06 -9.61 -2.81
N LEU A 111 9.83 -9.12 -3.06
CA LEU A 111 9.39 -7.75 -2.74
C LEU A 111 9.28 -7.47 -1.24
N SER A 112 9.75 -8.36 -0.39
CA SER A 112 9.50 -8.25 1.03
C SER A 112 10.65 -7.62 1.81
N PRO A 113 10.41 -6.59 2.65
CA PRO A 113 11.47 -5.89 3.38
C PRO A 113 12.11 -6.71 4.51
N ARG A 114 11.66 -7.95 4.77
CA ARG A 114 12.33 -8.86 5.73
C ARG A 114 13.25 -9.88 5.08
N ASN A 115 13.67 -9.69 3.84
CA ASN A 115 14.81 -10.44 3.30
C ASN A 115 16.12 -9.89 3.88
N PHE A 116 16.12 -9.48 5.15
CA PHE A 116 17.24 -8.85 5.81
C PHE A 116 17.21 -9.30 7.27
N ASP A 117 18.30 -9.87 7.74
CA ASP A 117 18.51 -10.17 9.13
C ASP A 117 18.72 -8.85 9.88
N PRO A 118 17.86 -8.49 10.85
CA PRO A 118 17.97 -7.24 11.57
C PRO A 118 19.23 -7.14 12.45
N MET A 119 19.86 -8.27 12.77
CA MET A 119 21.09 -8.31 13.59
C MET A 119 22.36 -8.20 12.75
N THR A 120 22.32 -8.63 11.49
CA THR A 120 23.53 -8.71 10.65
C THR A 120 23.48 -7.84 9.40
N GLY A 121 22.30 -7.31 9.06
CA GLY A 121 22.12 -6.52 7.86
C GLY A 121 22.42 -7.31 6.57
N LYS A 122 22.27 -8.63 6.60
CA LYS A 122 22.49 -9.50 5.43
C LYS A 122 21.18 -10.00 4.89
N ARG A 123 21.17 -10.27 3.58
CA ARG A 123 20.00 -10.84 2.92
C ARG A 123 19.72 -12.25 3.47
N LEU A 124 18.50 -12.50 3.95
CA LEU A 124 18.04 -13.83 4.38
C LEU A 124 17.76 -14.73 3.16
#